data_AF-R0KIL0-F1
#
_entry.id   AF-R0KIL0-F1
#
_cell.length_a   1.000
_cell.length_b   1.000
_cell.length_c   1.000
_cell.angle_alpha   90.00
_cell.angle_beta   90.00
_cell.angle_gamma   90.00
#
_symmetry.space_group_name_H-M   'P 1'
#
loop_
_entity.id
_entity.type
_entity.pdbx_description
1 polymer ?
#
loop_
_entity_poly.entity_id
_entity_poly.type
_entity_poly.pdbx_seq_one_letter_code
_entity_poly.pdbx_strand_id
1 'polypeptide(L)' 'MYRQEIRMARMARKAGNYYVPAEPKLAFVIRIRGINGVSPKVRKVLQLLRLRQIFNGTFVKLNKASINMLRIVEPYIAWG' A
#
# COMPACT_ATOMS: atom_id res chain seq x y z
N MET A 1 10.95 -11.71 -14.92
CA MET A 1 11.22 -11.03 -13.63
C MET A 1 11.50 -12.00 -12.49
N TYR A 2 10.52 -12.79 -12.01
CA TYR A 2 10.68 -13.67 -10.83
C TYR A 2 11.94 -14.56 -10.83
N ARG A 3 12.21 -15.25 -11.95
CA ARG A 3 13.42 -16.10 -12.08
C ARG A 3 14.74 -15.32 -12.00
N GLN A 4 14.77 -14.07 -12.45
CA GLN A 4 15.97 -13.22 -12.40
C GLN A 4 16.24 -12.73 -10.98
N GLU A 5 15.22 -12.36 -10.22
CA GLU A 5 15.37 -11.96 -8.82
C GLU A 5 15.92 -13.10 -7.96
N ILE A 6 15.40 -14.32 -8.15
CA ILE A 6 15.93 -15.51 -7.48
C ILE A 6 17.40 -15.74 -7.84
N ARG A 7 17.76 -15.59 -9.12
CA ARG A 7 19.14 -15.73 -9.57
C ARG A 7 20.04 -14.68 -8.92
N MET A 8 19.63 -13.41 -8.90
CA MET A 8 20.39 -12.32 -8.28
C MET A 8 20.54 -12.52 -6.77
N ALA A 9 19.49 -12.94 -6.07
CA ALA A 9 19.56 -13.28 -4.65
C ALA A 9 20.55 -14.42 -4.36
N ARG A 10 20.56 -15.48 -5.21
CA ARG A 10 21.52 -16.58 -5.09
C ARG A 10 22.96 -16.14 -5.36
N MET A 11 23.19 -15.30 -6.37
CA MET A 11 24.52 -14.75 -6.68
C MET A 11 25.03 -13.84 -5.56
N ALA A 12 24.17 -12.95 -5.04
CA ALA A 12 24.49 -12.08 -3.93
C ALA A 12 24.88 -12.90 -2.69
N ARG A 13 24.07 -13.91 -2.33
CA ARG A 13 24.36 -14.82 -1.22
C ARG A 13 25.68 -15.58 -1.41
N LYS A 14 25.98 -16.05 -2.63
CA LYS A 14 27.25 -16.71 -2.96
C LYS A 14 28.45 -15.77 -2.79
N ALA A 15 28.28 -14.49 -3.09
CA ALA A 15 29.31 -13.47 -2.97
C ALA A 15 29.38 -12.82 -1.56
N GLY A 16 28.57 -13.27 -0.60
CA GLY A 16 28.48 -12.65 0.74
C GLY A 16 27.78 -11.28 0.75
N ASN A 17 27.12 -10.90 -0.34
CA ASN A 17 26.39 -9.63 -0.51
C ASN A 17 24.87 -9.81 -0.37
N TYR A 18 24.15 -8.69 -0.32
CA TYR A 18 22.69 -8.66 -0.24
C TYR A 18 22.07 -8.16 -1.54
N TYR A 19 20.96 -8.79 -1.95
CA TYR A 19 20.11 -8.31 -3.04
C TYR A 19 18.85 -7.68 -2.45
N VAL A 20 18.62 -6.39 -2.73
CA VAL A 20 17.41 -5.67 -2.32
C VAL A 20 16.47 -5.60 -3.53
N PRO A 21 15.28 -6.23 -3.49
CA PRO A 21 14.33 -6.14 -4.59
C PRO A 21 13.74 -4.73 -4.69
N ALA A 22 13.18 -4.41 -5.86
CA ALA A 22 12.51 -3.12 -6.06
C ALA A 22 11.27 -2.99 -5.16
N GLU A 23 11.04 -1.79 -4.64
CA GLU A 23 9.83 -1.48 -3.87
C GLU A 23 8.56 -1.66 -4.72
N PRO A 24 7.44 -2.12 -4.11
CA PRO A 24 6.18 -2.24 -4.80
C PRO A 24 5.66 -0.86 -5.24
N LYS A 25 5.13 -0.78 -6.46
CA LYS A 25 4.62 0.47 -7.06
C LYS A 25 3.10 0.62 -6.96
N LEU A 26 2.41 -0.42 -6.50
CA LEU A 26 0.96 -0.50 -6.43
C LEU A 26 0.59 -1.17 -5.10
N ALA A 27 -0.44 -0.67 -4.44
CA ALA A 27 -1.06 -1.30 -3.30
C ALA A 27 -2.56 -1.51 -3.57
N PHE A 28 -3.11 -2.58 -3.01
CA PHE A 28 -4.55 -2.75 -2.90
C PHE A 28 -5.02 -2.25 -1.54
N VAL A 29 -6.01 -1.38 -1.54
CA VAL A 29 -6.50 -0.69 -0.33
C VAL A 29 -7.96 -1.05 -0.11
N ILE A 30 -8.28 -1.61 1.06
CA ILE A 30 -9.63 -2.00 1.46
C ILE A 30 -10.08 -1.20 2.68
N ARG A 31 -11.32 -0.74 2.68
CA ARG A 31 -11.91 -0.10 3.87
C ARG A 31 -12.41 -1.14 4.87
N ILE A 32 -11.91 -1.07 6.10
CA ILE A 32 -12.23 -2.03 7.18
C ILE A 32 -13.18 -1.46 8.25
N ARG A 33 -13.34 -0.13 8.33
CA ARG A 33 -14.22 0.53 9.32
C ARG A 33 -15.36 1.33 8.66
N GLY A 34 -16.48 1.45 9.37
CA GLY A 34 -17.66 2.22 8.98
C GLY A 34 -17.49 3.74 8.98
N ILE A 35 -18.58 4.50 8.90
CA ILE A 35 -18.59 5.98 8.79
C ILE A 35 -18.77 6.73 10.13
N ASN A 36 -19.13 6.04 11.20
CA ASN A 36 -19.45 6.65 12.49
C ASN A 36 -18.19 7.19 13.18
N GLY A 37 -18.27 8.41 13.74
CA GLY A 37 -17.15 9.04 14.45
C GLY A 37 -15.93 9.40 13.59
N VAL A 38 -16.05 9.37 12.26
CA VAL A 38 -14.95 9.69 11.35
C VAL A 38 -14.82 11.20 11.17
N SER A 39 -13.64 11.74 11.48
CA SER A 39 -13.34 13.17 11.32
C SER A 39 -13.49 13.64 9.86
N PRO A 40 -13.84 14.91 9.61
CA PRO A 40 -14.05 15.41 8.24
C PRO A 40 -12.83 15.22 7.33
N LYS A 41 -11.61 15.37 7.87
CA LYS A 41 -10.35 15.18 7.14
C LYS A 41 -10.19 13.73 6.67
N VAL A 42 -10.37 12.76 7.56
CA VAL A 42 -10.30 11.33 7.23
C VAL A 42 -11.37 10.95 6.21
N ARG A 43 -12.61 11.44 6.42
CA ARG A 43 -13.73 11.19 5.50
C ARG A 43 -13.42 11.69 4.09
N LYS A 44 -12.81 12.87 3.97
CA LYS A 44 -12.42 13.43 2.67
C LYS A 44 -11.35 12.59 1.99
N VAL A 45 -10.34 12.11 2.72
CA VAL A 45 -9.30 11.24 2.16
C VAL A 45 -9.87 9.90 1.69
N LEU A 46 -10.77 9.26 2.46
CA LEU A 46 -11.46 8.05 2.03
C LEU A 46 -12.29 8.27 0.76
N GLN A 47 -12.94 9.43 0.62
CA GLN A 47 -13.66 9.79 -0.61
C GLN A 47 -12.73 9.97 -1.82
N LEU A 48 -11.56 10.60 -1.64
CA LEU A 48 -10.55 10.76 -2.69
C LEU A 48 -10.01 9.41 -3.16
N LEU A 49 -9.83 8.45 -2.23
CA LEU A 49 -9.47 7.07 -2.54
C LEU A 49 -10.64 6.24 -3.09
N ARG A 50 -11.85 6.81 -3.23
CA ARG A 50 -13.08 6.14 -3.67
C ARG A 50 -13.57 5.01 -2.74
N LEU A 51 -13.15 5.02 -1.47
CA LEU A 51 -13.51 4.06 -0.43
C LEU A 51 -14.79 4.48 0.33
N ARG A 52 -15.92 4.54 -0.37
CA ARG A 52 -17.18 5.08 0.18
C ARG A 52 -17.91 4.12 1.13
N GLN A 53 -17.88 2.82 0.86
CA GLN A 53 -18.52 1.77 1.66
C GLN A 53 -17.47 0.89 2.34
N ILE A 54 -17.88 0.19 3.40
CA ILE A 54 -17.05 -0.85 4.02
C ILE A 54 -16.82 -1.98 3.01
N PHE A 55 -15.65 -2.63 3.08
CA PHE A 55 -15.20 -3.68 2.16
C PHE A 55 -15.00 -3.26 0.70
N ASN A 56 -15.17 -1.98 0.36
CA ASN A 56 -14.70 -1.48 -0.93
C ASN A 56 -13.17 -1.57 -1.01
N GLY A 57 -12.69 -2.03 -2.15
CA GLY A 57 -11.27 -2.12 -2.48
C GLY A 57 -10.90 -1.26 -3.69
N THR A 58 -9.73 -0.63 -3.66
CA THR A 58 -9.19 0.12 -4.82
C THR A 58 -7.68 -0.09 -4.95
N PHE A 59 -7.19 -0.13 -6.19
CA PHE A 59 -5.76 -0.10 -6.46
C PHE A 59 -5.25 1.35 -6.45
N VAL A 60 -4.15 1.58 -5.73
CA VAL A 60 -3.52 2.89 -5.58
C VAL A 60 -2.05 2.78 -5.97
N LYS A 61 -1.60 3.66 -6.86
CA LYS A 61 -0.17 3.79 -7.19
C LYS A 61 0.59 4.37 -5.99
N LEU A 62 1.64 3.70 -5.56
CA LEU A 62 2.48 4.12 -4.43
C LEU A 62 3.43 5.23 -4.88
N ASN A 63 3.31 6.38 -4.22
CA ASN A 63 4.20 7.53 -4.32
C ASN A 63 4.17 8.28 -2.98
N LYS A 64 5.02 9.29 -2.81
CA LYS A 64 5.12 10.05 -1.56
C LYS A 64 3.78 10.65 -1.10
N ALA A 65 2.97 11.15 -2.02
CA ALA A 65 1.68 11.76 -1.71
C ALA A 65 0.63 10.71 -1.32
N SER A 66 0.53 9.60 -2.07
CA SER A 66 -0.44 8.54 -1.78
C SER A 66 -0.11 7.83 -0.47
N ILE A 67 1.18 7.60 -0.16
CA ILE A 67 1.61 7.06 1.15
C ILE A 67 1.19 7.99 2.30
N ASN A 68 1.37 9.31 2.15
CA ASN A 68 0.93 10.26 3.17
C ASN A 68 -0.60 10.27 3.34
N MET A 69 -1.37 10.11 2.25
CA MET A 69 -2.82 9.95 2.34
C MET A 69 -3.20 8.65 3.07
N LEU A 70 -2.55 7.54 2.74
CA LEU A 70 -2.79 6.24 3.38
C LEU A 70 -2.51 6.29 4.88
N ARG A 71 -1.42 6.94 5.30
CA ARG A 71 -1.09 7.17 6.73
C ARG A 71 -2.17 7.95 7.48
N ILE A 72 -2.80 8.95 6.85
CA ILE A 72 -3.88 9.73 7.50
C ILE A 72 -5.10 8.83 7.80
N VAL A 73 -5.37 7.85 6.95
CA VAL A 73 -6.56 6.99 7.06
C VAL A 73 -6.25 5.57 7.55
N GLU A 74 -5.02 5.31 7.94
CA GLU A 74 -4.49 3.98 8.31
C GLU A 74 -5.38 3.22 9.30
N PRO A 75 -5.98 3.84 10.34
CA PRO A 75 -6.86 3.11 11.27
C PRO A 75 -8.17 2.60 10.64
N TYR A 76 -8.53 3.05 9.44
CA TYR A 76 -9.81 2.78 8.78
C TYR A 76 -9.67 1.88 7.54
N ILE A 77 -8.45 1.59 7.12
CA ILE A 77 -8.12 0.81 5.92
C ILE A 77 -7.14 -0.31 6.26
N ALA A 78 -7.15 -1.36 5.43
CA ALA A 78 -6.04 -2.30 5.32
C ALA A 78 -5.46 -2.15 3.91
N TRP A 79 -4.13 -2.18 3.78
CA TRP A 79 -3.48 -2.07 2.48
C TRP A 79 -2.15 -2.80 2.43
N GLY A 80 -1.78 -3.24 1.23
CA GLY A 80 -0.56 -3.99 0.92
C GLY A 80 -0.41 -4.25 -0.58
#